data_AF-A0A8S3T6R7-F1
#
_entry.id   AF-A0A8S3T6R7-F1
#
_cell.length_a   1.000
_cell.length_b   1.000
_cell.length_c   1.000
_cell.angle_alpha   90.00
_cell.angle_beta   90.00
_cell.angle_gamma   90.00
#
_symmetry.space_group_name_H-M   'P 1'
#
loop_
_entity.id
_entity.type
_entity.pdbx_description
1 polymer ?
#
loop_
_entity_poly.entity_id
_entity_poly.type
_entity_poly.pdbx_seq_one_letter_code
_entity_poly.pdbx_strand_id
1 'polypeptide(L)'
;MITDNKDTSIKGAEINSCEDEKMKFEEKDTEKDRNIDHGWAWVIVAAATASFCVFASSLRGFGVFFNGFIDKFDSSSSITSSITGIMHATYSIFSFAFSFLHGPLAYLVGIYFIKRRNLAQAITISGGQLGGLLFPPLYGYLIREYGLQDGMLLTGGIHLNIIALAILLRPKRINIMTLIQGKIDSPHVSTSNISERKQMIENNDDKMMASNGMFNGMKRSSSETYWHFILFSIATGISAGGIFALTPTVVADFMGIDNFRSAMGILVLFQGVSLAASGPFLGYLKDVSGTYVTSFYFLGGCDILSALIFIIGLVCIRKLKEKSISE
;
A
#
# COMPACT_ATOMS: atom_id res chain seq x y z
N MET A 1 23.78 -9.63 -75.91
CA MET A 1 23.48 -8.60 -74.89
C MET A 1 22.23 -9.03 -74.11
N ILE A 2 22.26 -10.17 -73.41
CA ILE A 2 21.16 -10.64 -72.52
C ILE A 2 21.78 -11.60 -71.47
N THR A 3 22.40 -11.07 -70.41
CA THR A 3 22.76 -11.89 -69.23
C THR A 3 22.66 -11.18 -67.87
N ASP A 4 22.52 -9.85 -67.80
CA ASP A 4 22.58 -9.13 -66.50
C ASP A 4 21.29 -9.07 -65.67
N ASN A 5 20.18 -9.63 -66.15
CA ASN A 5 18.87 -9.44 -65.50
C ASN A 5 18.45 -10.58 -64.55
N LYS A 6 19.20 -11.69 -64.48
CA LYS A 6 18.90 -12.80 -63.53
C LYS A 6 19.64 -12.65 -62.21
N ASP A 7 20.89 -12.19 -62.21
CA ASP A 7 21.69 -12.06 -60.98
C ASP A 7 21.22 -10.92 -60.07
N THR A 8 20.65 -9.86 -60.64
CA THR A 8 20.00 -8.76 -59.91
C THR A 8 18.69 -9.20 -59.26
N SER A 9 17.92 -10.09 -59.90
CA SER A 9 16.69 -10.65 -59.34
C SER A 9 16.96 -11.64 -58.19
N ILE A 10 18.03 -12.42 -58.27
CA ILE A 10 18.40 -13.40 -57.22
C ILE A 10 18.95 -12.66 -55.99
N LYS A 11 19.80 -11.65 -56.18
CA LYS A 11 20.29 -10.80 -55.07
C LYS A 11 19.16 -10.03 -54.38
N GLY A 12 18.18 -9.52 -55.13
CA GLY A 12 16.99 -8.87 -54.54
C GLY A 12 16.14 -9.83 -53.70
N ALA A 13 16.00 -11.09 -54.12
CA ALA A 13 15.25 -12.10 -53.37
C ALA A 13 15.96 -12.55 -52.08
N GLU A 14 17.29 -12.69 -52.09
CA GLU A 14 18.09 -13.02 -50.89
C GLU A 14 18.11 -11.88 -49.86
N ILE A 15 18.15 -10.62 -50.32
CA ILE A 15 18.10 -9.44 -49.43
C ILE A 15 16.72 -9.35 -48.75
N ASN A 16 15.63 -9.52 -49.51
CA ASN A 16 14.28 -9.49 -48.95
C ASN A 16 14.05 -10.65 -47.96
N SER A 17 14.56 -11.85 -48.26
CA SER A 17 14.52 -13.00 -47.33
C SER A 17 15.24 -12.72 -46.01
N CYS A 18 16.39 -12.04 -46.07
CA CYS A 18 17.21 -11.73 -44.89
C CYS A 18 16.58 -10.60 -44.06
N GLU A 19 15.90 -9.64 -44.71
CA GLU A 19 15.10 -8.60 -44.05
C GLU A 19 13.83 -9.18 -43.41
N ASP A 20 13.14 -10.13 -44.07
CA ASP A 20 11.98 -10.83 -43.52
C ASP A 20 12.35 -11.72 -42.32
N GLU A 21 13.51 -12.37 -42.36
CA GLU A 21 14.02 -13.15 -41.22
C GLU A 21 14.47 -12.23 -40.07
N LYS A 22 15.11 -11.09 -40.36
CA LYS A 22 15.43 -10.08 -39.34
C LYS A 22 14.18 -9.48 -38.71
N MET A 23 13.15 -9.15 -39.51
CA MET A 23 11.87 -8.68 -39.00
C MET A 23 11.19 -9.73 -38.13
N LYS A 24 11.18 -11.00 -38.54
CA LYS A 24 10.65 -12.09 -37.70
C LYS A 24 11.45 -12.29 -36.41
N PHE A 25 12.77 -12.08 -36.44
CA PHE A 25 13.61 -12.17 -35.24
C PHE A 25 13.38 -11.00 -34.29
N GLU A 26 13.31 -9.77 -34.82
CA GLU A 26 12.99 -8.55 -34.07
C GLU A 26 11.56 -8.57 -33.53
N GLU A 27 10.59 -9.08 -34.29
CA GLU A 27 9.19 -9.23 -33.88
C GLU A 27 9.04 -10.29 -32.77
N LYS A 28 9.81 -11.39 -32.85
CA LYS A 28 9.83 -12.46 -31.85
C LYS A 28 10.58 -12.06 -30.58
N ASP A 29 11.64 -11.25 -30.67
CA ASP A 29 12.32 -10.68 -29.50
C ASP A 29 11.51 -9.53 -28.87
N THR A 30 10.81 -8.70 -29.65
CA THR A 30 9.85 -7.72 -29.11
C THR A 30 8.57 -8.36 -28.56
N GLU A 31 8.15 -9.54 -29.02
CA GLU A 31 7.07 -10.31 -28.40
C GLU A 31 7.52 -10.99 -27.10
N LYS A 32 8.77 -11.44 -27.02
CA LYS A 32 9.37 -11.99 -25.79
C LYS A 32 9.55 -10.93 -24.69
N ASP A 33 9.85 -9.69 -25.06
CA ASP A 33 9.92 -8.53 -24.15
C ASP A 33 8.54 -7.98 -23.74
N ARG A 34 7.44 -8.39 -24.39
CA ARG A 34 6.06 -7.95 -24.06
C ARG A 34 5.46 -8.59 -22.79
N ASN A 35 6.18 -9.51 -22.15
CA ASN A 35 5.70 -10.28 -20.99
C ASN A 35 6.58 -10.15 -19.75
N ILE A 36 6.84 -8.90 -19.32
CA ILE A 36 7.64 -8.57 -18.12
C ILE A 36 6.92 -9.02 -16.81
N ASP A 37 5.60 -9.26 -16.85
CA ASP A 37 4.75 -9.64 -15.70
C ASP A 37 4.91 -11.12 -15.22
N HIS A 38 6.01 -11.82 -15.55
CA HIS A 38 6.20 -13.25 -15.24
C HIS A 38 7.51 -13.56 -14.49
N GLY A 39 7.57 -14.73 -13.84
CA GLY A 39 8.77 -15.25 -13.19
C GLY A 39 9.28 -14.36 -12.04
N TRP A 40 10.47 -13.78 -12.22
CA TRP A 40 11.18 -12.99 -11.19
C TRP A 40 10.40 -11.76 -10.71
N ALA A 41 9.52 -11.21 -11.54
CA ALA A 41 8.64 -10.11 -11.17
C ALA A 41 7.79 -10.45 -9.92
N TRP A 42 7.28 -11.67 -9.84
CA TRP A 42 6.50 -12.14 -8.68
C TRP A 42 7.35 -12.39 -7.44
N VAL A 43 8.63 -12.74 -7.60
CA VAL A 43 9.59 -12.85 -6.49
C VAL A 43 9.82 -11.47 -5.86
N ILE A 44 9.91 -10.42 -6.68
CA ILE A 44 10.05 -9.04 -6.22
C ILE A 44 8.79 -8.58 -5.49
N VAL A 45 7.61 -8.86 -6.03
CA VAL A 45 6.34 -8.55 -5.34
C VAL A 45 6.27 -9.31 -4.02
N ALA A 46 6.58 -10.60 -3.98
CA ALA A 46 6.57 -11.38 -2.75
C ALA A 46 7.54 -10.82 -1.70
N ALA A 47 8.76 -10.45 -2.09
CA ALA A 47 9.75 -9.84 -1.20
C ALA A 47 9.32 -8.45 -0.73
N ALA A 48 8.72 -7.64 -1.60
CA ALA A 48 8.20 -6.32 -1.26
C ALA A 48 7.01 -6.44 -0.29
N THR A 49 6.06 -7.35 -0.57
CA THR A 49 4.94 -7.69 0.32
C THR A 49 5.44 -8.17 1.68
N ALA A 50 6.43 -9.07 1.72
CA ALA A 50 7.00 -9.56 2.97
C ALA A 50 7.72 -8.46 3.75
N SER A 51 8.47 -7.60 3.06
CA SER A 51 9.15 -6.44 3.68
C SER A 51 8.13 -5.49 4.30
N PHE A 52 7.05 -5.19 3.57
CA PHE A 52 5.98 -4.31 4.05
C PHE A 52 5.17 -4.95 5.18
N CYS A 53 5.01 -6.27 5.17
CA CYS A 53 4.40 -7.06 6.23
C CYS A 53 5.19 -6.95 7.55
N VAL A 54 6.50 -7.21 7.52
CA VAL A 54 7.35 -7.09 8.70
C VAL A 54 7.46 -5.64 9.17
N PHE A 55 7.59 -4.67 8.25
CA PHE A 55 7.64 -3.25 8.59
C PHE A 55 6.37 -2.76 9.29
N ALA A 56 5.19 -3.06 8.75
CA ALA A 56 3.92 -2.62 9.34
C ALA A 56 3.63 -3.32 10.69
N SER A 57 4.21 -4.50 10.90
CA SER A 57 4.06 -5.24 12.15
C SER A 57 4.67 -4.52 13.35
N SER A 58 5.80 -3.82 13.19
CA SER A 58 6.43 -3.06 14.29
C SER A 58 5.49 -1.98 14.81
N LEU A 59 4.85 -1.28 13.87
CA LEU A 59 3.94 -0.16 14.16
C LEU A 59 2.70 -0.64 14.93
N ARG A 60 2.08 -1.73 14.48
CA ARG A 60 0.80 -2.20 15.04
C ARG A 60 0.95 -3.17 16.20
N GLY A 61 2.06 -3.90 16.26
CA GLY A 61 2.34 -4.87 17.31
C GLY A 61 2.90 -4.25 18.60
N PHE A 62 3.38 -3.00 18.58
CA PHE A 62 3.98 -2.36 19.76
C PHE A 62 3.03 -2.32 20.97
N GLY A 63 1.72 -2.16 20.73
CA GLY A 63 0.72 -2.12 21.81
C GLY A 63 0.70 -3.36 22.71
N VAL A 64 1.22 -4.49 22.23
CA VAL A 64 1.32 -5.74 23.01
C VAL A 64 2.39 -5.64 24.11
N PHE A 65 3.46 -4.87 23.89
CA PHE A 65 4.53 -4.67 24.87
C PHE A 65 4.15 -3.64 25.96
N PHE A 66 3.09 -2.87 25.74
CA PHE A 66 2.74 -1.71 26.54
C PHE A 66 2.58 -2.03 28.03
N ASN A 67 1.78 -3.04 28.36
CA ASN A 67 1.57 -3.45 29.76
C ASN A 67 2.86 -4.00 30.37
N GLY A 68 3.64 -4.76 29.60
CA GLY A 68 4.94 -5.27 30.06
C GLY A 68 5.92 -4.17 30.44
N PHE A 69 5.91 -3.04 29.72
CA PHE A 69 6.73 -1.87 30.08
C PHE A 69 6.26 -1.18 31.35
N ILE A 70 4.95 -0.97 31.50
CA ILE A 70 4.39 -0.38 32.73
C ILE A 70 4.79 -1.24 33.93
N ASP A 71 4.59 -2.55 33.86
CA ASP A 71 4.88 -3.47 34.96
C ASP A 71 6.37 -3.55 35.27
N LYS A 72 7.24 -3.50 34.25
CA LYS A 72 8.70 -3.64 34.41
C LYS A 72 9.38 -2.37 34.94
N PHE A 73 8.91 -1.20 34.51
CA PHE A 73 9.53 0.09 34.82
C PHE A 73 8.77 0.92 35.85
N ASP A 74 7.62 0.43 36.34
CA ASP A 74 6.72 1.13 37.26
C ASP A 74 6.42 2.58 36.80
N SER A 75 6.28 2.73 35.48
CA SER A 75 6.18 4.02 34.81
C SER A 75 4.74 4.34 34.42
N SER A 76 4.40 5.63 34.38
CA SER A 76 3.07 6.08 33.96
C SER A 76 2.76 5.72 32.50
N SER A 77 1.47 5.74 32.16
CA SER A 77 1.03 5.39 30.80
C SER A 77 1.54 6.41 29.79
N SER A 78 1.63 7.70 30.15
CA SER A 78 2.18 8.75 29.28
C SER A 78 3.65 8.52 28.93
N ILE A 79 4.50 8.19 29.90
CA ILE A 79 5.93 7.90 29.66
C ILE A 79 6.08 6.67 28.77
N THR A 80 5.34 5.60 29.05
CA THR A 80 5.37 4.37 28.24
C THR A 80 4.88 4.63 26.81
N SER A 81 3.83 5.43 26.65
CA SER A 81 3.28 5.81 25.33
C SER A 81 4.22 6.70 24.53
N SER A 82 5.14 7.39 25.21
CA SER A 82 6.16 8.21 24.55
C SER A 82 7.17 7.37 23.77
N ILE A 83 7.36 6.10 24.14
CA ILE A 83 8.20 5.17 23.35
C ILE A 83 7.60 5.00 21.94
N THR A 84 6.29 4.75 21.85
CA THR A 84 5.56 4.70 20.57
C THR A 84 5.66 6.03 19.82
N GLY A 85 5.57 7.14 20.55
CA GLY A 85 5.67 8.48 19.97
C GLY A 85 7.03 8.75 19.31
N ILE A 86 8.12 8.43 20.01
CA ILE A 86 9.49 8.56 19.49
C ILE A 86 9.69 7.65 18.28
N MET A 87 9.21 6.41 18.35
CA MET A 87 9.25 5.46 17.24
C MET A 87 8.59 6.04 15.98
N HIS A 88 7.38 6.61 16.10
CA HIS A 88 6.69 7.27 14.98
C HIS A 88 7.40 8.53 14.48
N ALA A 89 7.97 9.34 15.38
CA ALA A 89 8.74 10.52 15.00
C ALA A 89 9.96 10.13 14.15
N THR A 90 10.71 9.12 14.59
CA THR A 90 11.84 8.57 13.83
C THR A 90 11.35 8.04 12.49
N TYR A 91 10.30 7.23 12.44
CA TYR A 91 9.75 6.75 11.18
C TYR A 91 9.32 7.88 10.25
N SER A 92 8.74 8.97 10.75
CA SER A 92 8.31 10.10 9.92
C SER A 92 9.49 10.82 9.26
N ILE A 93 10.54 11.09 10.04
CA ILE A 93 11.75 11.76 9.55
C ILE A 93 12.43 10.89 8.50
N PHE A 94 12.59 9.60 8.80
CA PHE A 94 13.13 8.64 7.84
C PHE A 94 12.19 8.45 6.65
N SER A 95 10.86 8.50 6.81
CA SER A 95 9.88 8.34 5.72
C SER A 95 9.80 9.56 4.83
N PHE A 96 10.10 10.76 5.31
CA PHE A 96 10.21 11.94 4.46
C PHE A 96 11.47 11.88 3.61
N ALA A 97 12.62 11.58 4.23
CA ALA A 97 13.86 11.30 3.51
C ALA A 97 13.67 10.12 2.54
N PHE A 98 12.97 9.09 3.00
CA PHE A 98 12.63 7.92 2.22
C PHE A 98 11.49 8.18 1.24
N SER A 99 10.68 9.25 1.30
CA SER A 99 9.62 9.51 0.29
C SER A 99 10.23 9.96 -1.04
N PHE A 100 11.40 10.61 -0.98
CA PHE A 100 12.26 10.81 -2.15
C PHE A 100 12.85 9.47 -2.67
N LEU A 101 12.94 8.43 -1.82
CA LEU A 101 13.46 7.08 -2.10
C LEU A 101 12.40 5.95 -2.16
N HIS A 102 11.12 6.18 -1.84
CA HIS A 102 10.03 5.21 -1.82
C HIS A 102 9.40 5.14 -3.20
N GLY A 103 9.54 6.25 -3.95
CA GLY A 103 9.51 6.27 -5.39
C GLY A 103 10.17 5.01 -5.96
N PRO A 104 11.44 4.71 -5.65
CA PRO A 104 12.13 3.48 -6.02
C PRO A 104 11.42 2.14 -5.77
N LEU A 105 10.70 1.88 -4.66
CA LEU A 105 10.04 0.57 -4.47
C LEU A 105 8.78 0.42 -5.33
N ALA A 106 7.93 1.46 -5.32
CA ALA A 106 6.75 1.52 -6.19
C ALA A 106 7.13 1.60 -7.67
N TYR A 107 8.25 2.26 -7.97
CA TYR A 107 8.89 2.30 -9.28
C TYR A 107 9.42 0.92 -9.67
N LEU A 108 10.10 0.22 -8.76
CA LEU A 108 10.64 -1.12 -9.00
C LEU A 108 9.50 -2.08 -9.38
N VAL A 109 8.42 -2.14 -8.59
CA VAL A 109 7.25 -2.95 -8.96
C VAL A 109 6.67 -2.48 -10.30
N GLY A 110 6.63 -1.16 -10.54
CA GLY A 110 6.13 -0.57 -11.78
C GLY A 110 6.98 -0.82 -13.03
N ILE A 111 8.29 -1.11 -12.91
CA ILE A 111 9.12 -1.51 -14.06
C ILE A 111 8.98 -2.99 -14.39
N TYR A 112 8.61 -3.83 -13.41
CA TYR A 112 8.38 -5.26 -13.62
C TYR A 112 6.94 -5.59 -14.02
N PHE A 113 5.98 -4.71 -13.73
CA PHE A 113 4.57 -4.90 -14.08
C PHE A 113 4.03 -3.73 -14.91
N ILE A 114 3.71 -4.00 -16.17
CA ILE A 114 3.09 -3.00 -17.07
C ILE A 114 1.59 -3.26 -17.18
N LYS A 115 1.18 -4.50 -17.46
CA LYS A 115 -0.25 -4.86 -17.65
C LYS A 115 -0.99 -4.96 -16.31
N ARG A 116 -0.34 -5.51 -15.28
CA ARG A 116 -0.94 -5.73 -13.95
C ARG A 116 -0.36 -4.84 -12.85
N ARG A 117 0.12 -3.65 -13.21
CA ARG A 117 0.79 -2.71 -12.28
C ARG A 117 -0.01 -2.44 -11.01
N ASN A 118 -1.28 -2.09 -11.14
CA ASN A 118 -2.14 -1.76 -10.00
C ASN A 118 -2.41 -2.97 -9.10
N LEU A 119 -2.51 -4.17 -9.69
CA LEU A 119 -2.65 -5.42 -8.93
C LEU A 119 -1.38 -5.72 -8.12
N ALA A 120 -0.21 -5.63 -8.75
CA ALA A 120 1.07 -5.86 -8.08
C ALA A 120 1.31 -4.87 -6.92
N GLN A 121 0.92 -3.60 -7.13
CA GLN A 121 0.97 -2.58 -6.09
C GLN A 121 0.00 -2.88 -4.93
N ALA A 122 -1.24 -3.28 -5.25
CA ALA A 122 -2.23 -3.66 -4.22
C ALA A 122 -1.75 -4.85 -3.38
N ILE A 123 -1.17 -5.89 -4.01
CA ILE A 123 -0.60 -7.05 -3.31
C ILE A 123 0.56 -6.63 -2.41
N THR A 124 1.45 -5.76 -2.90
CA THR A 124 2.58 -5.23 -2.12
C THR A 124 2.11 -4.52 -0.86
N ILE A 125 1.15 -3.60 -1.00
CA ILE A 125 0.60 -2.81 0.12
C ILE A 125 -0.20 -3.69 1.09
N SER A 126 -0.91 -4.70 0.59
CA SER A 126 -1.71 -5.62 1.41
C SER A 126 -0.88 -6.37 2.45
N GLY A 127 0.42 -6.59 2.19
CA GLY A 127 1.34 -7.22 3.12
C GLY A 127 1.36 -6.53 4.48
N GLY A 128 1.27 -5.21 4.52
CA GLY A 128 1.28 -4.45 5.77
C GLY A 128 0.04 -4.73 6.64
N GLN A 129 -1.11 -4.99 6.02
CA GLN A 129 -2.33 -5.36 6.73
C GLN A 129 -2.24 -6.77 7.30
N LEU A 130 -1.69 -7.70 6.52
CA LEU A 130 -1.43 -9.05 6.97
C LEU A 130 -0.44 -9.08 8.14
N GLY A 131 0.60 -8.25 8.08
CA GLY A 131 1.56 -8.08 9.17
C GLY A 131 0.91 -7.59 10.46
N GLY A 132 0.06 -6.56 10.34
CA GLY A 132 -0.72 -6.05 11.47
C GLY A 132 -1.69 -7.06 12.08
N LEU A 133 -2.10 -8.08 11.33
CA LEU A 133 -3.00 -9.14 11.82
C LEU A 133 -2.24 -10.30 12.47
N LEU A 134 -1.13 -10.73 11.87
CA LEU A 134 -0.39 -11.94 12.29
C LEU A 134 0.55 -11.69 13.47
N PHE A 135 1.21 -10.54 13.49
CA PHE A 135 2.30 -10.30 14.42
C PHE A 135 1.88 -9.91 15.83
N PRO A 136 0.80 -9.16 16.10
CA PRO A 136 0.42 -8.89 17.49
C PRO A 136 0.13 -10.15 18.31
N PRO A 137 -0.62 -11.16 17.78
CA PRO A 137 -0.74 -12.46 18.46
C PRO A 137 0.60 -13.18 18.62
N LEU A 138 1.48 -13.15 17.61
CA LEU A 138 2.82 -13.73 17.68
C LEU A 138 3.67 -13.07 18.78
N TYR A 139 3.67 -11.75 18.88
CA TYR A 139 4.37 -11.00 19.93
C TYR A 139 3.81 -11.33 21.30
N GLY A 140 2.50 -11.43 21.43
CA GLY A 140 1.86 -11.85 22.68
C GLY A 140 2.30 -13.25 23.11
N TYR A 141 2.42 -14.18 22.17
CA TYR A 141 2.96 -15.52 22.42
C TYR A 141 4.43 -15.48 22.84
N LEU A 142 5.28 -14.74 22.13
CA LEU A 142 6.71 -14.63 22.43
C LEU A 142 6.98 -14.04 23.82
N ILE A 143 6.25 -12.98 24.19
CA ILE A 143 6.37 -12.35 25.52
C ILE A 143 5.90 -13.31 26.61
N ARG A 144 4.84 -14.10 26.35
CA ARG A 144 4.32 -15.06 27.33
C ARG A 144 5.30 -16.20 27.61
N GLU A 145 5.97 -16.71 26.58
CA GLU A 145 6.85 -17.88 26.71
C GLU A 145 8.27 -17.50 27.13
N TYR A 146 8.83 -16.44 26.54
CA TYR A 146 10.23 -16.05 26.74
C TYR A 146 10.39 -14.81 27.64
N GLY A 147 9.30 -14.15 28.01
CA GLY A 147 9.34 -12.89 28.78
C GLY A 147 9.58 -11.66 27.90
N LEU A 148 9.50 -10.48 28.53
CA LEU A 148 9.52 -9.20 27.83
C LEU A 148 10.84 -8.93 27.10
N GLN A 149 11.98 -9.14 27.78
CA GLN A 149 13.30 -8.80 27.25
C GLN A 149 13.70 -9.71 26.08
N ASP A 150 13.58 -11.02 26.28
CA ASP A 150 13.91 -12.00 25.24
C ASP A 150 12.91 -11.95 24.08
N GLY A 151 11.63 -11.69 24.38
CA GLY A 151 10.61 -11.43 23.36
C GLY A 151 10.98 -10.23 22.48
N MET A 152 11.41 -9.11 23.07
CA MET A 152 11.88 -7.95 22.31
C MET A 152 13.09 -8.28 21.43
N LEU A 153 14.07 -9.01 21.95
CA LEU A 153 15.24 -9.43 21.17
C LEU A 153 14.87 -10.30 19.97
N LEU A 154 13.97 -11.28 20.18
CA LEU A 154 13.46 -12.15 19.10
C LEU A 154 12.69 -11.35 18.05
N THR A 155 11.83 -10.41 18.48
CA THR A 155 11.17 -9.53 17.51
C THR A 155 12.17 -8.69 16.72
N GLY A 156 13.24 -8.16 17.35
CA GLY A 156 14.34 -7.48 16.65
C GLY A 156 14.99 -8.36 15.58
N GLY A 157 15.23 -9.64 15.90
CA GLY A 157 15.70 -10.64 14.95
C GLY A 157 14.77 -10.83 13.75
N ILE A 158 13.45 -10.86 13.97
CA ILE A 158 12.48 -10.93 12.88
C ILE A 158 12.57 -9.69 11.97
N HIS A 159 12.69 -8.49 12.54
CA HIS A 159 12.82 -7.25 11.77
C HIS A 159 14.12 -7.17 10.96
N LEU A 160 15.23 -7.75 11.45
CA LEU A 160 16.49 -7.81 10.69
C LEU A 160 16.35 -8.56 9.36
N ASN A 161 15.36 -9.47 9.22
CA ASN A 161 15.08 -10.14 7.95
C ASN A 161 14.67 -9.17 6.83
N ILE A 162 14.24 -7.94 7.15
CA ILE A 162 14.00 -6.89 6.15
C ILE A 162 15.26 -6.64 5.32
N ILE A 163 16.46 -6.71 5.89
CA ILE A 163 17.72 -6.51 5.16
C ILE A 163 17.90 -7.61 4.11
N ALA A 164 17.64 -8.87 4.47
CA ALA A 164 17.73 -10.01 3.54
C ALA A 164 16.71 -9.88 2.41
N LEU A 165 15.47 -9.47 2.72
CA LEU A 165 14.43 -9.22 1.72
C LEU A 165 14.78 -8.04 0.80
N ALA A 166 15.41 -6.99 1.33
CA ALA A 166 15.86 -5.85 0.56
C ALA A 166 16.95 -6.21 -0.46
N ILE A 167 17.85 -7.16 -0.13
CA ILE A 167 18.86 -7.67 -1.07
C ILE A 167 18.20 -8.34 -2.29
N LEU A 168 17.01 -8.92 -2.13
CA LEU A 168 16.28 -9.57 -3.22
C LEU A 168 15.67 -8.56 -4.20
N LEU A 169 15.46 -7.31 -3.79
CA LEU A 169 14.87 -6.23 -4.60
C LEU A 169 15.86 -5.61 -5.61
N ARG A 170 16.89 -6.35 -6.04
CA ARG A 170 17.88 -5.83 -7.01
C ARG A 170 17.22 -5.52 -8.37
N PRO A 171 17.38 -4.30 -8.91
CA PRO A 171 16.94 -3.99 -10.25
C PRO A 171 17.79 -4.76 -11.26
N LYS A 172 17.16 -5.66 -12.03
CA LYS A 172 17.80 -6.29 -13.19
C LYS A 172 17.88 -5.21 -14.28
N ARG A 173 19.03 -5.09 -14.95
CA ARG A 173 19.20 -4.13 -16.05
C ARG A 173 18.26 -4.49 -17.20
N ILE A 174 17.04 -3.97 -17.16
CA ILE A 174 16.14 -3.95 -18.30
C ILE A 174 16.68 -2.86 -19.23
N ASN A 175 16.93 -3.20 -20.49
CA ASN A 175 17.48 -2.25 -21.45
C ASN A 175 16.38 -1.23 -21.82
N ILE A 176 16.38 -0.07 -21.15
CA ILE A 176 15.33 0.96 -21.26
C ILE A 176 15.20 1.47 -22.71
N MET A 177 16.25 1.34 -23.52
CA MET A 177 16.26 1.72 -24.94
C MET A 177 15.19 0.99 -25.77
N THR A 178 14.88 -0.27 -25.46
CA THR A 178 13.85 -1.04 -26.19
C THR A 178 12.43 -0.58 -25.87
N LEU A 179 12.21 -0.02 -24.67
CA LEU A 179 10.89 0.46 -24.22
C LEU A 179 10.56 1.87 -24.70
N ILE A 180 11.57 2.70 -24.99
CA ILE A 180 11.39 4.05 -25.56
C ILE A 180 11.10 3.96 -27.06
N GLN A 181 11.72 3.01 -27.77
CA GLN A 181 11.49 2.83 -29.21
C GLN A 181 10.09 2.27 -29.54
N GLY A 182 9.42 1.62 -28.58
CA GLY A 182 8.03 1.18 -28.71
C GLY A 182 6.98 2.23 -28.31
N LYS A 183 7.38 3.49 -28.09
CA LYS A 183 6.51 4.55 -27.57
C LYS A 183 6.31 5.72 -28.55
N ILE A 184 6.11 5.39 -29.81
CA ILE A 184 5.33 6.22 -30.75
C ILE A 184 4.23 5.31 -31.31
N ASP A 185 3.19 5.09 -30.51
CA ASP A 185 1.84 4.93 -31.01
C ASP A 185 0.88 5.25 -29.87
N SER A 186 0.17 6.36 -30.05
CA SER A 186 -0.86 6.86 -29.14
C SER A 186 -1.96 5.81 -28.95
N PRO A 187 -2.53 5.66 -27.74
CA PRO A 187 -3.68 4.79 -27.58
C PRO A 187 -4.91 5.40 -28.28
N HIS A 188 -5.31 4.81 -29.40
CA HIS A 188 -6.67 4.95 -29.90
C HIS A 188 -7.63 4.33 -28.88
N VAL A 189 -8.42 5.16 -28.22
CA VAL A 189 -9.62 4.71 -27.49
C VAL A 189 -10.59 4.15 -28.53
N SER A 190 -10.69 2.83 -28.59
CA SER A 190 -11.73 2.12 -29.32
C SER A 190 -12.93 1.97 -28.39
N THR A 191 -13.95 2.78 -28.61
CA THR A 191 -15.31 2.48 -28.15
C THR A 191 -15.87 1.35 -29.02
N SER A 192 -15.94 0.14 -28.49
CA SER A 192 -16.87 -0.87 -29.00
C SER A 192 -17.21 -1.94 -27.97
N ASN A 193 -18.52 -2.15 -27.85
CA ASN A 193 -19.25 -3.35 -27.42
C ASN A 193 -19.42 -3.57 -25.91
N ILE A 194 -20.25 -2.69 -25.34
CA ILE A 194 -21.17 -3.01 -24.25
C ILE A 194 -22.26 -3.93 -24.81
N SER A 195 -22.00 -5.23 -24.91
CA SER A 195 -23.06 -6.22 -25.24
C SER A 195 -22.76 -7.69 -24.93
N GLU A 196 -21.65 -8.04 -24.27
CA GLU A 196 -21.38 -9.47 -23.91
C GLU A 196 -21.04 -9.72 -22.43
N ARG A 197 -21.27 -8.75 -21.54
CA ARG A 197 -21.15 -8.98 -20.08
C ARG A 197 -22.50 -9.27 -19.41
N LYS A 198 -23.36 -10.05 -20.08
CA LYS A 198 -24.72 -10.42 -19.61
C LYS A 198 -24.99 -11.92 -19.48
N GLN A 199 -23.97 -12.76 -19.43
CA GLN A 199 -24.12 -14.19 -19.09
C GLN A 199 -22.99 -14.69 -18.18
N MET A 200 -22.95 -14.18 -16.95
CA MET A 200 -22.44 -14.87 -15.73
C MET A 200 -22.97 -14.15 -14.47
N ILE A 201 -24.24 -13.72 -14.49
CA ILE A 201 -24.97 -13.19 -13.30
C ILE A 201 -26.29 -13.97 -13.15
N GLU A 202 -26.31 -15.23 -13.57
CA GLU A 202 -27.41 -16.15 -13.28
C GLU A 202 -26.76 -17.47 -12.88
N ASN A 203 -27.12 -17.95 -11.69
CA ASN A 203 -26.53 -19.05 -10.92
C ASN A 203 -25.36 -18.67 -10.00
N ASN A 204 -25.69 -17.93 -8.93
CA ASN A 204 -25.12 -18.21 -7.61
C ASN A 204 -26.00 -17.66 -6.48
N ASP A 205 -27.30 -17.99 -6.51
CA ASP A 205 -28.20 -17.82 -5.37
C ASP A 205 -28.06 -18.94 -4.31
N ASP A 206 -27.05 -19.81 -4.43
CA ASP A 206 -26.80 -20.90 -3.46
C ASP A 206 -25.59 -20.68 -2.54
N LYS A 207 -25.02 -19.46 -2.48
CA LYS A 207 -23.95 -19.13 -1.51
C LYS A 207 -24.24 -17.94 -0.59
N MET A 208 -25.48 -17.46 -0.56
CA MET A 208 -25.97 -16.54 0.48
C MET A 208 -26.66 -17.25 1.67
N MET A 209 -26.54 -18.59 1.77
CA MET A 209 -27.02 -19.37 2.92
C MET A 209 -25.92 -19.81 3.90
N ALA A 210 -24.65 -19.45 3.67
CA ALA A 210 -23.54 -19.74 4.60
C ALA A 210 -23.03 -18.53 5.40
N SER A 211 -23.60 -17.33 5.20
CA SER A 211 -23.28 -16.14 6.01
C SER A 211 -24.22 -15.94 7.21
N ASN A 212 -25.35 -16.65 7.23
CA ASN A 212 -26.32 -16.59 8.35
C ASN A 212 -25.96 -17.55 9.50
N GLY A 213 -24.92 -18.37 9.34
CA GLY A 213 -24.41 -19.28 10.37
C GLY A 213 -23.42 -18.65 11.37
N MET A 214 -22.88 -17.46 11.09
CA MET A 214 -21.93 -16.79 11.98
C MET A 214 -22.63 -15.89 13.03
N PHE A 215 -23.94 -15.68 12.89
CA PHE A 215 -24.71 -14.78 13.76
C PHE A 215 -25.56 -15.49 14.82
N ASN A 216 -25.80 -16.79 14.68
CA ASN A 216 -26.65 -17.54 15.61
C ASN A 216 -25.82 -18.45 16.52
N GLY A 217 -25.28 -17.85 17.57
CA GLY A 217 -24.74 -18.61 18.69
C GLY A 217 -23.81 -17.81 19.58
N MET A 218 -24.30 -16.82 20.34
CA MET A 218 -23.54 -16.45 21.53
C MET A 218 -24.41 -15.88 22.65
N LYS A 219 -24.47 -16.65 23.72
CA LYS A 219 -25.21 -16.41 24.96
C LYS A 219 -25.02 -14.98 25.48
N ARG A 220 -26.17 -14.38 25.72
CA ARG A 220 -26.45 -13.06 26.28
C ARG A 220 -25.91 -12.97 27.71
N SER A 221 -24.90 -12.11 27.91
CA SER A 221 -24.72 -11.18 29.07
C SER A 221 -23.28 -10.63 29.19
N SER A 222 -22.31 -11.12 28.42
CA SER A 222 -20.95 -10.53 28.30
C SER A 222 -20.43 -10.45 26.85
N SER A 223 -21.15 -11.05 25.89
CA SER A 223 -20.84 -11.10 24.46
C SER A 223 -21.27 -9.86 23.67
N GLU A 224 -22.30 -9.14 24.14
CA GLU A 224 -22.85 -7.98 23.43
C GLU A 224 -21.79 -6.90 23.25
N THR A 225 -21.01 -6.57 24.29
CA THR A 225 -19.98 -5.52 24.20
C THR A 225 -18.83 -5.89 23.27
N TYR A 226 -18.47 -7.18 23.18
CA TYR A 226 -17.39 -7.65 22.31
C TYR A 226 -17.75 -7.47 20.82
N TRP A 227 -18.99 -7.76 20.43
CA TRP A 227 -19.45 -7.56 19.07
C TRP A 227 -19.47 -6.09 18.65
N HIS A 228 -19.76 -5.16 19.57
CA HIS A 228 -19.65 -3.73 19.30
C HIS A 228 -18.22 -3.32 18.95
N PHE A 229 -17.21 -3.87 19.64
CA PHE A 229 -15.80 -3.61 19.31
C PHE A 229 -15.39 -4.19 17.96
N ILE A 230 -15.89 -5.38 17.59
CA ILE A 230 -15.66 -5.96 16.26
C ILE A 230 -16.28 -5.08 15.16
N LEU A 231 -17.56 -4.72 15.31
CA LEU A 231 -18.26 -3.88 14.34
C LEU A 231 -17.61 -2.51 14.20
N PHE A 232 -17.22 -1.89 15.31
CA PHE A 232 -16.44 -0.66 15.32
C PHE A 232 -15.11 -0.83 14.56
N SER A 233 -14.36 -1.90 14.82
CA SER A 233 -13.09 -2.17 14.14
C SER A 233 -13.24 -2.35 12.63
N ILE A 234 -14.30 -3.03 12.18
CA ILE A 234 -14.61 -3.19 10.74
C ILE A 234 -14.94 -1.83 10.12
N ALA A 235 -15.80 -1.04 10.77
CA ALA A 235 -16.18 0.28 10.29
C ALA A 235 -14.97 1.23 10.16
N THR A 236 -14.13 1.28 11.19
CA THR A 236 -12.87 2.05 11.17
C THR A 236 -11.88 1.52 10.13
N GLY A 237 -11.85 0.20 9.89
CA GLY A 237 -11.02 -0.41 8.85
C GLY A 237 -11.43 0.03 7.43
N ILE A 238 -12.73 0.05 7.15
CA ILE A 238 -13.27 0.51 5.86
C ILE A 238 -12.98 2.00 5.67
N SER A 239 -13.22 2.83 6.69
CA SER A 239 -12.99 4.28 6.61
C SER A 239 -11.51 4.60 6.41
N ALA A 240 -10.61 3.96 7.17
CA ALA A 240 -9.17 4.11 7.00
C ALA A 240 -8.70 3.70 5.59
N GLY A 241 -9.22 2.59 5.07
CA GLY A 241 -8.93 2.14 3.70
C GLY A 241 -9.32 3.17 2.64
N GLY A 242 -10.49 3.80 2.80
CA GLY A 242 -10.95 4.89 1.94
C GLY A 242 -10.01 6.10 1.97
N ILE A 243 -9.56 6.52 3.16
CA ILE A 243 -8.62 7.63 3.31
C ILE A 243 -7.30 7.34 2.57
N PHE A 244 -6.71 6.17 2.80
CA PHE A 244 -5.44 5.80 2.13
C PHE A 244 -5.55 5.72 0.60
N ALA A 245 -6.73 5.35 0.06
CA ALA A 245 -6.96 5.29 -1.38
C ALA A 245 -7.24 6.67 -2.01
N LEU A 246 -7.98 7.53 -1.31
CA LEU A 246 -8.42 8.83 -1.84
C LEU A 246 -7.37 9.93 -1.66
N THR A 247 -6.60 9.93 -0.58
CA THR A 247 -5.62 11.00 -0.29
C THR A 247 -4.62 11.21 -1.44
N PRO A 248 -3.95 10.19 -2.00
CA PRO A 248 -3.03 10.38 -3.12
C PRO A 248 -3.74 10.91 -4.37
N THR A 249 -4.96 10.45 -4.64
CA THR A 249 -5.74 10.89 -5.81
C THR A 249 -6.08 12.37 -5.71
N VAL A 250 -6.63 12.79 -4.56
CA VAL A 250 -7.02 14.18 -4.31
C VAL A 250 -5.81 15.11 -4.35
N VAL A 251 -4.68 14.71 -3.77
CA VAL A 251 -3.45 15.51 -3.79
C VAL A 251 -2.90 15.66 -5.21
N ALA A 252 -2.94 14.60 -6.02
CA ALA A 252 -2.52 14.66 -7.42
C ALA A 252 -3.40 15.63 -8.24
N ASP A 253 -4.71 15.59 -8.03
CA ASP A 253 -5.67 16.47 -8.71
C ASP A 253 -5.46 17.95 -8.36
N PHE A 254 -5.07 18.26 -7.12
CA PHE A 254 -4.86 19.65 -6.67
C PHE A 254 -3.46 20.20 -6.98
N MET A 255 -2.41 19.40 -6.78
CA MET A 255 -1.02 19.86 -6.87
C MET A 255 -0.41 19.64 -8.26
N GLY A 256 -1.06 18.83 -9.10
CA GLY A 256 -0.49 18.34 -10.34
C GLY A 256 0.61 17.29 -10.09
N ILE A 257 0.96 16.56 -11.15
CA ILE A 257 1.89 15.43 -11.08
C ILE A 257 3.32 15.88 -10.74
N ASP A 258 3.69 17.10 -11.11
CA ASP A 258 5.05 17.65 -10.91
C ASP A 258 5.38 17.87 -9.44
N ASN A 259 4.42 18.42 -8.67
CA ASN A 259 4.59 18.69 -7.25
C ASN A 259 4.06 17.57 -6.34
N PHE A 260 3.42 16.54 -6.91
CA PHE A 260 2.78 15.45 -6.18
C PHE A 260 3.68 14.80 -5.13
N ARG A 261 4.93 14.50 -5.51
CA ARG A 261 5.91 13.84 -4.61
C ARG A 261 6.27 14.71 -3.41
N SER A 262 6.46 16.01 -3.64
CA SER A 262 6.77 16.98 -2.57
C SER A 262 5.58 17.13 -1.62
N ALA A 263 4.37 17.28 -2.18
CA ALA A 263 3.14 17.41 -1.40
C ALA A 263 2.86 16.18 -0.52
N MET A 264 3.01 14.98 -1.08
CA MET A 264 2.85 13.73 -0.32
C MET A 264 3.92 13.59 0.79
N GLY A 265 5.17 13.98 0.52
CA GLY A 265 6.22 13.98 1.54
C GLY A 265 5.90 14.89 2.73
N ILE A 266 5.44 16.12 2.46
CA ILE A 266 5.03 17.08 3.50
C ILE A 266 3.83 16.54 4.28
N LEU A 267 2.84 15.95 3.63
CA LEU A 267 1.68 15.34 4.30
C LEU A 267 2.10 14.23 5.27
N VAL A 268 2.99 13.34 4.84
CA VAL A 268 3.48 12.24 5.68
C VAL A 268 4.29 12.76 6.87
N LEU A 269 5.05 13.85 6.71
CA LEU A 269 5.73 14.51 7.83
C LEU A 269 4.75 14.94 8.92
N PHE A 270 3.72 15.70 8.54
CA PHE A 270 2.69 16.19 9.47
C PHE A 270 1.90 15.04 10.11
N GLN A 271 1.61 13.99 9.33
CA GLN A 271 1.00 12.78 9.86
C GLN A 271 1.87 12.16 10.96
N GLY A 272 3.18 12.06 10.74
CA GLY A 272 4.09 11.49 11.72
C GLY A 272 4.32 12.36 12.96
N VAL A 273 4.32 13.69 12.84
CA VAL A 273 4.33 14.59 14.02
C VAL A 273 3.06 14.40 14.85
N SER A 274 1.90 14.35 14.20
CA SER A 274 0.62 14.10 14.86
C SER A 274 0.62 12.74 15.58
N LEU A 275 1.14 11.69 14.93
CA LEU A 275 1.20 10.34 15.47
C LEU A 275 2.23 10.19 16.61
N ALA A 276 3.28 11.02 16.60
CA ALA A 276 4.25 11.09 17.67
C ALA A 276 3.68 11.77 18.93
N ALA A 277 2.91 12.86 18.72
CA ALA A 277 2.29 13.61 19.81
C ALA A 277 1.09 12.88 20.43
N SER A 278 0.32 12.12 19.64
CA SER A 278 -0.91 11.48 20.10
C SER A 278 -0.66 10.43 21.19
N GLY A 279 0.41 9.64 21.12
CA GLY A 279 0.74 8.62 22.12
C GLY A 279 0.86 9.19 23.56
N PRO A 280 1.84 10.06 23.85
CA PRO A 280 1.99 10.70 25.16
C PRO A 280 0.73 11.44 25.63
N PHE A 281 0.04 12.11 24.69
CA PHE A 281 -1.16 12.88 25.00
C PHE A 281 -2.34 12.00 25.44
N LEU A 282 -2.61 10.91 24.71
CA LEU A 282 -3.64 9.94 25.10
C LEU A 282 -3.24 9.20 26.39
N GLY A 283 -1.95 8.90 26.57
CA GLY A 283 -1.43 8.36 27.82
C GLY A 283 -1.67 9.31 29.00
N TYR A 284 -1.48 10.62 28.80
CA TYR A 284 -1.77 11.65 29.79
C TYR A 284 -3.27 11.74 30.11
N LEU A 285 -4.14 11.71 29.09
CA LEU A 285 -5.60 11.70 29.32
C LEU A 285 -6.04 10.49 30.13
N LYS A 286 -5.43 9.33 29.90
CA LYS A 286 -5.65 8.12 30.70
C LYS A 286 -5.12 8.28 32.13
N ASP A 287 -3.91 8.83 32.31
CA ASP A 287 -3.32 9.04 33.62
C ASP A 287 -4.15 10.01 34.49
N VAL A 288 -4.74 11.06 33.89
CA VAL A 288 -5.63 12.03 34.60
C VAL A 288 -7.03 11.47 34.84
N SER A 289 -7.63 10.80 33.85
CA SER A 289 -9.03 10.34 33.93
C SER A 289 -9.16 8.98 34.64
N GLY A 290 -8.06 8.25 34.83
CA GLY A 290 -8.04 6.86 35.30
C GLY A 290 -8.63 5.83 34.31
N THR A 291 -9.24 6.27 33.20
CA THR A 291 -9.91 5.42 32.21
C THR A 291 -9.58 5.85 30.79
N TYR A 292 -9.70 4.93 29.81
CA TYR A 292 -9.47 5.22 28.39
C TYR A 292 -10.65 5.91 27.69
N VAL A 293 -11.83 5.98 28.32
CA VAL A 293 -13.05 6.51 27.70
C VAL A 293 -12.88 7.96 27.25
N THR A 294 -12.26 8.80 28.07
CA THR A 294 -11.96 10.21 27.73
C THR A 294 -11.05 10.32 26.50
N SER A 295 -10.08 9.40 26.37
CA SER A 295 -9.18 9.35 25.21
C SER A 295 -9.94 9.03 23.91
N PHE A 296 -10.90 8.09 23.98
CA PHE A 296 -11.74 7.75 22.83
C PHE A 296 -12.68 8.89 22.42
N TYR A 297 -13.30 9.60 23.37
CA TYR A 297 -14.14 10.76 23.05
C TYR A 297 -13.34 11.89 22.40
N PHE A 298 -12.13 12.15 22.89
CA PHE A 298 -11.24 13.15 22.30
C PHE A 298 -10.89 12.80 20.85
N LEU A 299 -10.47 11.54 20.60
CA LEU A 299 -10.15 11.08 19.24
C LEU A 299 -11.35 11.20 18.28
N GLY A 300 -12.52 10.73 18.70
CA GLY A 300 -13.74 10.85 17.89
C GLY A 300 -14.11 12.31 17.61
N GLY A 301 -13.92 13.21 18.58
CA GLY A 301 -14.13 14.65 18.39
C GLY A 301 -13.17 15.26 17.35
N CYS A 302 -11.89 14.89 17.39
CA CYS A 302 -10.90 15.31 16.40
C CYS A 302 -11.23 14.81 14.99
N ASP A 303 -11.68 13.56 14.85
CA ASP A 303 -12.05 12.98 13.56
C ASP A 303 -13.28 13.69 12.97
N ILE A 304 -14.29 14.00 13.78
CA ILE A 304 -15.47 14.77 13.35
C ILE A 304 -15.05 16.18 12.91
N LEU A 305 -14.20 16.85 13.68
CA LEU A 305 -13.70 18.18 13.33
C LEU A 305 -12.91 18.15 12.01
N SER A 306 -12.06 17.14 11.81
CA SER A 306 -11.33 16.94 10.56
C SER A 306 -12.27 16.75 9.37
N ALA A 307 -13.31 15.93 9.53
CA ALA A 307 -14.32 15.72 8.50
C ALA A 307 -15.07 17.02 8.14
N LEU A 308 -15.43 17.84 9.15
CA LEU A 308 -16.06 19.14 8.93
C LEU A 308 -15.16 20.11 8.17
N ILE A 309 -13.89 20.20 8.54
CA ILE A 309 -12.90 21.05 7.84
C ILE A 309 -12.78 20.62 6.38
N PHE A 310 -12.71 19.31 6.11
CA PHE A 310 -12.61 18.79 4.75
C PHE A 310 -13.86 19.11 3.91
N ILE A 311 -15.06 18.95 4.48
CA ILE A 311 -16.33 19.29 3.82
C ILE A 311 -16.39 20.79 3.50
N ILE A 312 -16.03 21.65 4.44
CA ILE A 312 -16.01 23.11 4.23
C ILE A 312 -15.02 23.47 3.13
N GLY A 313 -13.81 22.88 3.15
CA GLY A 313 -12.80 23.07 2.11
C GLY A 313 -13.32 22.72 0.72
N LEU A 314 -13.98 21.56 0.57
CA LEU A 314 -14.59 21.14 -0.70
C LEU A 314 -15.68 22.10 -1.18
N VAL A 315 -16.55 22.58 -0.29
CA VAL A 315 -17.61 23.54 -0.64
C VAL A 315 -17.01 24.88 -1.08
N CYS A 316 -16.00 25.39 -0.38
CA CYS A 316 -15.30 26.62 -0.75
C CYS A 316 -14.65 26.52 -2.13
N ILE A 317 -13.97 25.40 -2.41
CA ILE A 317 -13.31 25.17 -3.70
C ILE A 317 -14.35 25.09 -4.83
N ARG A 318 -15.47 24.39 -4.63
CA ARG A 318 -16.56 24.32 -5.62
C ARG A 318 -17.10 25.71 -5.96
N LYS A 319 -17.35 26.54 -4.95
CA LYS A 319 -17.82 27.91 -5.16
C LYS A 319 -16.81 28.78 -5.91
N LEU A 320 -15.52 28.65 -5.61
CA LEU A 320 -14.46 29.40 -6.32
C LEU A 320 -14.38 28.99 -7.79
N LYS A 321 -14.52 27.69 -8.09
CA LYS A 321 -14.52 27.18 -9.47
C LYS A 321 -15.76 27.61 -10.25
N GLU A 322 -16.93 27.62 -9.63
CA GLU A 322 -18.17 28.16 -10.24
C GLU A 322 -18.01 29.64 -10.56
N LYS A 323 -17.40 30.41 -9.65
CA LYS A 323 -17.16 31.84 -9.85
C LYS A 323 -16.16 32.13 -10.97
N SER A 324 -15.08 31.35 -11.11
CA SER A 324 -14.11 31.54 -12.21
C SER A 324 -14.62 31.10 -13.58
N ILE A 325 -15.73 30.34 -13.65
CA ILE A 325 -16.38 29.95 -14.91
C ILE A 325 -17.43 31.00 -15.31
N SER A 326 -17.93 31.79 -14.35
CA SER A 326 -18.89 32.87 -14.58
C SER A 326 -18.27 34.24 -14.90
N GLU A 327 -16.96 34.41 -14.71
CA GLU A 327 -16.16 35.58 -15.09
C GLU A 327 -15.40 35.31 -16.40
#